data_AF-A0A3D3RLU1-F1
#
_entry.id   AF-A0A3D3RLU1-F1
#
_cell.length_a   1.000
_cell.length_b   1.000
_cell.length_c   1.000
_cell.angle_alpha   90.00
_cell.angle_beta   90.00
_cell.angle_gamma   90.00
#
_symmetry.space_group_name_H-M   'P 1'
#
loop_
_entity.id
_entity.type
_entity.pdbx_description
1 polymer ?
#
loop_
_entity_poly.entity_id
_entity_poly.type
_entity_poly.pdbx_seq_one_letter_code
_entity_poly.pdbx_strand_id
1 'polypeptide(L)'
;LWDFAAAGKVGLEVDLMKIPMKQETVEICEFFDLNPYRLNSVGSLLIATERGNDVVEALNRSGIPAVIIGKTVAGNDRIIRNGEEERYLEPPKSDEINKLFIME
;
A
#
# COMPACT_ATOMS: atom_id res chain seq x y z
N LEU A 1 -1.97 -4.53 3.34
CA LEU A 1 -1.11 -4.18 4.50
C LEU A 1 -1.72 -4.65 5.82
N TRP A 2 -2.95 -4.23 6.16
CA TRP A 2 -3.60 -4.62 7.41
C TRP A 2 -3.69 -6.13 7.58
N ASP A 3 -4.27 -6.84 6.60
CA ASP A 3 -4.45 -8.30 6.67
C ASP A 3 -3.10 -9.03 6.73
N PHE A 4 -2.10 -8.53 6.00
CA PHE A 4 -0.73 -9.06 6.05
C PHE A 4 -0.16 -8.99 7.47
N ALA A 5 -0.23 -7.83 8.11
CA ALA A 5 0.26 -7.65 9.48
C ALA A 5 -0.53 -8.46 10.51
N ALA A 6 -1.85 -8.53 10.34
CA ALA A 6 -2.73 -9.30 11.20
C ALA A 6 -2.45 -10.81 11.11
N ALA A 7 -2.31 -11.34 9.90
CA ALA A 7 -1.97 -12.74 9.67
C ALA A 7 -0.56 -13.08 10.19
N GLY A 8 0.39 -12.18 9.98
CA GLY A 8 1.77 -12.33 10.44
C GLY A 8 1.97 -12.12 11.94
N LYS A 9 0.99 -11.55 12.66
CA LYS A 9 1.11 -11.11 14.07
C LYS A 9 2.33 -10.20 14.29
N VAL A 10 2.51 -9.24 13.40
CA VAL A 10 3.61 -8.28 13.40
C VAL A 10 3.09 -6.85 13.30
N GLY A 11 3.92 -5.90 13.74
CA GLY A 11 3.74 -4.49 13.47
C GLY A 11 4.26 -4.12 12.09
N LEU A 12 3.95 -2.91 11.64
CA LEU A 12 4.41 -2.34 10.38
C LEU A 12 4.85 -0.89 10.58
N GLU A 13 5.90 -0.51 9.86
CA GLU A 13 6.22 0.88 9.55
C GLU A 13 6.30 1.02 8.03
N VAL A 14 5.36 1.75 7.43
CA VAL A 14 5.26 1.95 5.97
C VAL A 14 5.29 3.42 5.65
N ASP A 15 6.04 3.78 4.62
CA ASP A 15 6.05 5.12 4.03
C ASP A 15 5.05 5.15 2.86
N LEU A 16 3.98 5.90 3.03
CA LEU A 16 2.89 6.01 2.06
C LEU A 16 3.38 6.59 0.73
N MET A 17 4.30 7.55 0.78
CA MET A 17 4.83 8.25 -0.40
C MET A 17 5.73 7.36 -1.26
N LYS A 18 6.19 6.22 -0.72
CA LYS A 18 6.94 5.22 -1.48
C LYS A 18 6.04 4.26 -2.26
N ILE A 19 4.75 4.18 -1.97
CA ILE A 19 3.88 3.26 -2.70
C ILE A 19 3.79 3.74 -4.16
N PRO A 20 4.24 2.93 -5.14
CA PRO A 20 4.26 3.35 -6.52
C PRO A 20 2.83 3.52 -7.03
N MET A 21 2.56 4.69 -7.61
CA MET A 21 1.26 5.05 -8.16
C MET A 21 1.45 5.74 -9.49
N LYS A 22 0.60 5.40 -10.46
CA LYS A 22 0.58 6.06 -11.76
C LYS A 22 -0.15 7.39 -11.64
N GLN A 23 0.34 8.41 -12.33
CA GLN A 23 -0.27 9.75 -12.32
C GLN A 23 -1.73 9.69 -12.78
N GLU A 24 -2.03 8.87 -13.79
CA GLU A 24 -3.38 8.67 -14.31
C GLU A 24 -4.33 8.08 -13.24
N THR A 25 -3.82 7.24 -12.34
CA THR A 25 -4.61 6.73 -11.20
C THR A 25 -4.94 7.85 -10.24
N VAL A 26 -3.99 8.75 -9.96
CA VAL A 26 -4.23 9.92 -9.09
C VAL A 26 -5.30 10.81 -9.70
N GLU A 27 -5.15 11.19 -10.97
CA GLU A 27 -6.07 12.11 -11.66
C GLU A 27 -7.49 11.55 -11.79
N ILE A 28 -7.63 10.25 -12.09
CA ILE A 28 -8.94 9.59 -12.14
C ILE A 28 -9.57 9.56 -10.75
N CYS A 29 -8.80 9.22 -9.71
CA CYS A 29 -9.30 9.20 -8.35
C CYS A 29 -9.74 10.59 -7.88
N GLU A 30 -8.96 11.63 -8.17
CA GLU A 30 -9.31 13.02 -7.84
C GLU A 30 -10.60 13.46 -8.55
N PHE A 31 -10.76 13.15 -9.83
CA PHE A 31 -11.97 13.47 -10.59
C PHE A 31 -13.25 12.90 -9.96
N PHE A 32 -13.15 11.70 -9.38
CA PHE A 32 -14.27 10.98 -8.77
C PHE A 32 -14.34 11.09 -7.24
N ASP A 33 -13.49 11.91 -6.61
CA ASP A 33 -13.37 12.02 -5.14
C ASP A 33 -13.16 10.65 -4.44
N LEU A 34 -12.30 9.82 -5.03
CA LEU A 34 -11.91 8.51 -4.51
C LEU A 34 -10.53 8.57 -3.85
N ASN A 35 -10.35 7.79 -2.78
CA ASN A 35 -9.02 7.64 -2.19
C ASN A 35 -8.20 6.55 -2.95
N PRO A 36 -7.11 6.90 -3.65
CA PRO A 36 -6.38 5.92 -4.46
C PRO A 36 -5.70 4.83 -3.62
N TYR A 37 -5.39 5.09 -2.35
CA TYR A 37 -4.80 4.11 -1.44
C TYR A 37 -5.82 3.11 -0.86
N ARG A 38 -7.10 3.26 -1.21
CA ARG A 38 -8.19 2.37 -0.80
C ARG A 38 -8.89 1.72 -2.00
N LEU A 39 -8.30 1.83 -3.19
CA LEU A 39 -8.67 0.99 -4.33
C LEU A 39 -8.08 -0.41 -4.18
N ASN A 40 -8.79 -1.41 -4.71
CA ASN A 40 -8.19 -2.73 -4.88
C ASN A 40 -7.02 -2.61 -5.88
N SER A 41 -5.80 -2.82 -5.39
CA SER A 41 -4.55 -2.73 -6.16
C SER A 41 -4.37 -3.94 -7.09
N VAL A 42 -5.37 -4.23 -7.93
CA VAL A 42 -5.38 -5.37 -8.85
C VAL A 42 -4.16 -5.29 -9.77
N GLY A 43 -3.40 -6.38 -9.86
CA GLY A 43 -2.17 -6.45 -10.64
C GLY A 43 -0.89 -6.07 -9.86
N SER A 44 -1.00 -5.72 -8.58
CA SER A 44 0.15 -5.50 -7.70
C SER A 44 0.37 -6.66 -6.73
N LEU A 45 1.61 -6.85 -6.30
CA LEU A 45 2.00 -7.87 -5.32
C LEU A 45 2.71 -7.23 -4.12
N LEU A 46 2.30 -7.59 -2.91
CA LEU A 46 3.00 -7.24 -1.67
C LEU A 46 3.91 -8.41 -1.26
N ILE A 47 5.19 -8.13 -1.04
CA ILE A 47 6.21 -9.12 -0.66
C ILE A 47 6.83 -8.73 0.68
N ALA A 48 6.99 -9.70 1.58
CA ALA A 48 7.80 -9.56 2.79
C ALA A 48 9.00 -10.51 2.73
N THR A 49 10.18 -9.98 3.01
CA THR A 49 11.44 -10.71 2.96
C THR A 49 12.49 -9.98 3.79
N GLU A 50 13.47 -10.72 4.32
CA GLU A 50 14.65 -10.15 4.95
C GLU A 50 15.62 -9.55 3.92
N ARG A 51 15.48 -9.92 2.64
CA ARG A 51 16.36 -9.53 1.52
C ARG A 51 15.66 -8.57 0.55
N GLY A 52 15.05 -7.51 1.08
CA GLY A 52 14.21 -6.59 0.30
C GLY A 52 14.92 -5.97 -0.90
N ASN A 53 16.16 -5.50 -0.73
CA ASN A 53 16.93 -4.89 -1.82
C ASN A 53 17.20 -5.89 -2.94
N ASP A 54 17.58 -7.12 -2.61
CA ASP A 54 17.89 -8.16 -3.59
C ASP A 54 16.66 -8.54 -4.43
N VAL A 55 15.49 -8.63 -3.78
CA VAL A 55 14.22 -8.90 -4.48
C VAL A 55 13.86 -7.74 -5.40
N VAL A 56 13.96 -6.50 -4.93
CA VAL A 56 13.71 -5.31 -5.75
C VAL A 56 14.65 -5.26 -6.96
N GLU A 57 15.95 -5.51 -6.75
CA GLU A 57 16.93 -5.52 -7.82
C GLU A 57 16.64 -6.62 -8.86
N ALA A 58 16.27 -7.82 -8.42
CA ALA A 58 15.92 -8.92 -9.32
C ALA A 58 14.65 -8.65 -10.14
N LEU A 59 13.62 -8.08 -9.52
CA LEU A 59 12.37 -7.70 -10.20
C LEU A 59 12.63 -6.59 -11.23
N ASN A 60 13.37 -5.55 -10.84
CA ASN A 60 13.71 -4.45 -11.73
C ASN A 60 14.57 -4.92 -12.92
N ARG A 61 15.53 -5.82 -12.70
CA ARG A 61 16.30 -6.47 -13.80
C ARG A 61 15.42 -7.26 -14.77
N SER A 62 14.28 -7.76 -14.30
CA SER A 62 13.29 -8.48 -15.10
C SER A 62 12.23 -7.55 -15.72
N GLY A 63 12.38 -6.23 -15.60
CA GLY A 63 11.43 -5.25 -16.13
C GLY A 63 10.14 -5.11 -15.30
N ILE A 64 10.12 -5.62 -14.07
CA ILE A 64 8.98 -5.52 -13.16
C ILE A 64 9.27 -4.42 -12.13
N PRO A 65 8.53 -3.30 -12.13
CA PRO A 65 8.75 -2.23 -11.16
C PRO A 65 8.50 -2.71 -9.74
N ALA A 66 9.49 -2.54 -8.86
CA ALA A 66 9.38 -2.89 -7.45
C ALA A 66 10.11 -1.88 -6.58
N VAL A 67 9.58 -1.64 -5.37
CA VAL A 67 10.17 -0.73 -4.39
C VAL A 67 9.98 -1.27 -2.98
N ILE A 68 10.87 -0.90 -2.06
CA ILE A 68 10.66 -1.12 -0.62
C ILE A 68 9.80 0.02 -0.08
N ILE A 69 8.59 -0.30 0.38
CA ILE A 69 7.66 0.68 0.96
C ILE A 69 7.76 0.77 2.49
N GLY A 70 8.42 -0.17 3.16
CA GLY A 70 8.43 -0.23 4.61
C GLY A 70 9.08 -1.50 5.17
N LYS A 71 8.83 -1.77 6.45
CA LYS A 71 9.35 -2.93 7.17
C LYS A 71 8.33 -3.44 8.19
N THR A 72 8.44 -4.72 8.52
CA THR A 72 7.79 -5.28 9.72
C THR A 72 8.57 -4.88 10.97
N VAL A 73 7.87 -4.70 12.08
CA VAL A 73 8.47 -4.43 13.39
C VAL A 73 7.86 -5.35 14.45
N ALA A 74 8.52 -5.46 15.60
CA ALA A 74 7.96 -6.18 16.74
C ALA A 74 6.68 -5.50 17.26
N GLY A 75 5.83 -6.28 17.91
CA GLY A 75 4.54 -5.79 18.42
C GLY A 75 3.43 -5.84 17.39
N ASN A 76 2.38 -5.05 17.59
CA ASN A 76 1.17 -5.06 16.76
C ASN A 76 0.84 -3.69 16.12
N ASP A 77 1.66 -2.67 16.36
CA ASP A 77 1.43 -1.32 15.87
C ASP A 77 1.66 -1.26 14.36
N ARG A 78 0.72 -0.67 13.63
CA ARG A 78 0.76 -0.56 12.16
C ARG A 78 0.77 0.89 11.78
N ILE A 79 1.96 1.46 11.67
CA ILE A 79 2.19 2.87 11.44
C ILE A 79 2.34 3.11 9.94
N ILE A 80 1.58 4.07 9.43
CA ILE A 80 1.73 4.63 8.09
C ILE A 80 2.24 6.06 8.23
N ARG A 81 3.37 6.35 7.59
CA ARG A 81 3.99 7.69 7.50
C ARG A 81 3.60 8.35 6.19
N ASN A 82 3.20 9.61 6.24
CA ASN A 82 2.94 10.44 5.08
C ASN A 82 3.70 11.77 5.24
N GLY A 83 4.95 11.82 4.79
CA GLY A 83 5.84 12.93 5.12
C GLY A 83 6.09 13.02 6.63
N GLU A 84 5.70 14.13 7.24
CA GLU A 84 5.82 14.36 8.68
C GLU A 84 4.67 13.78 9.50
N GLU A 85 3.58 13.36 8.85
CA GLU A 85 2.41 12.80 9.52
C GLU A 85 2.58 11.30 9.77
N GLU A 86 2.23 10.86 10.99
CA GLU A 86 2.11 9.44 11.32
C GLU A 86 0.67 9.11 11.73
N ARG A 87 0.17 7.98 11.25
CA ARG A 87 -1.14 7.46 11.66
C ARG A 87 -1.12 5.95 11.82
N TYR A 88 -2.04 5.46 12.64
CA TYR A 88 -2.33 4.02 12.68
C TYR A 88 -3.13 3.61 11.45
N LEU A 89 -2.73 2.50 10.83
CA LEU A 89 -3.48 1.88 9.76
C LEU A 89 -4.80 1.36 10.34
N GLU A 90 -5.91 1.69 9.70
CA GLU A 90 -7.23 1.14 10.05
C GLU A 90 -7.46 -0.20 9.34
N PRO A 91 -8.39 -1.05 9.84
CA PRO A 91 -8.90 -2.18 9.08
C PRO A 91 -9.34 -1.76 7.66
N PRO A 92 -9.18 -2.64 6.65
CA PRO A 92 -9.61 -2.33 5.29
C PRO A 92 -11.12 -2.08 5.27
N LYS A 93 -11.53 -1.07 4.52
CA LYS A 93 -12.94 -0.75 4.24
C LYS A 93 -13.30 -1.32 2.85
N SER A 94 -14.56 -1.16 2.44
CA SER A 94 -14.96 -1.50 1.07
C SER A 94 -14.12 -0.72 0.05
N ASP A 95 -13.85 -1.33 -1.10
CA ASP A 95 -13.14 -0.68 -2.21
C ASP A 95 -13.83 0.65 -2.55
N GLU A 96 -13.03 1.71 -2.68
CA GLU A 96 -13.49 3.06 -3.04
C GLU A 96 -14.24 3.07 -4.37
N ILE A 97 -13.90 2.19 -5.31
CA ILE A 97 -14.60 2.12 -6.61
C ILE A 97 -16.10 1.85 -6.45
N ASN A 98 -16.52 1.21 -5.36
CA ASN A 98 -17.93 0.92 -5.10
C ASN A 98 -18.76 2.20 -4.90
N LYS A 99 -18.15 3.32 -4.48
CA LYS A 99 -18.86 4.61 -4.35
C LYS A 99 -19.48 5.07 -5.66
N LEU A 100 -18.91 4.67 -6.80
CA LEU A 100 -19.42 5.00 -8.13
C LEU A 100 -20.69 4.22 -8.51
N PHE A 101 -20.91 3.07 -7.88
CA PHE A 101 -22.00 2.16 -8.21
C PHE A 101 -23.13 2.17 -7.18
N ILE A 102 -22.94 2.86 -6.05
CA ILE A 102 -23.92 2.97 -4.94
C ILE A 102 -24.69 4.31 -5.01
N MET A 103 -24.62 5.03 -6.13
CA MET A 103 -25.42 6.23 -6.33
C MET A 103 -26.89 5.87 -6.64
N GLU A 104 -27.73 5.84 -5.60
CA GLU A 104 -29.17 6.13 -5.70
C GLU A 104 -29.43 7.63 -5.53
#